data_AF-A0AAW5FIY2-F1
#
_entry.id   AF-A0AAW5FIY2-F1
#
_cell.length_a   1.000
_cell.length_b   1.000
_cell.length_c   1.000
_cell.angle_alpha   90.00
_cell.angle_beta   90.00
_cell.angle_gamma   90.00
#
_symmetry.space_group_name_H-M   'P 1'
#
loop_
_entity.id
_entity.type
_entity.pdbx_description
1 polymer ?
#
loop_
_entity_poly.entity_id
_entity_poly.type
_entity_poly.pdbx_seq_one_letter_code
_entity_poly.pdbx_strand_id
1 'polypeptide(L)' 'MSVKATMATILQNQLTLHGVHSLTPSDCEQIVDRLIEQLRELELSLAARELAEKQEP' A
#
# COMPACT_ATOMS: atom_id res chain seq x y z
N MET A 1 -13.71 0.52 -12.52
CA MET A 1 -13.13 0.15 -11.21
C MET A 1 -11.79 0.85 -11.08
N SER A 2 -11.51 1.48 -9.94
CA SER A 2 -10.20 2.09 -9.67
C SER A 2 -9.19 1.04 -9.22
N VAL A 3 -7.89 1.30 -9.40
CA VAL A 3 -6.81 0.41 -8.93
C VAL A 3 -6.93 0.14 -7.43
N LYS A 4 -7.26 1.18 -6.63
CA LYS A 4 -7.53 1.07 -5.20
C LYS A 4 -8.64 0.05 -4.90
N ALA A 5 -9.78 0.15 -5.58
CA ALA A 5 -10.91 -0.76 -5.34
C ALA A 5 -10.54 -2.21 -5.69
N THR A 6 -9.76 -2.41 -6.76
CA THR A 6 -9.22 -3.74 -7.11
C THR A 6 -8.30 -4.27 -6.01
N MET A 7 -7.39 -3.45 -5.49
CA MET A 7 -6.48 -3.84 -4.39
C MET A 7 -7.25 -4.18 -3.11
N ALA A 8 -8.27 -3.40 -2.75
CA ALA A 8 -9.10 -3.65 -1.57
C ALA A 8 -9.86 -4.97 -1.70
N THR A 9 -10.36 -5.27 -2.90
CA THR A 9 -11.03 -6.54 -3.21
C THR A 9 -10.06 -7.73 -3.10
N ILE A 10 -8.83 -7.59 -3.63
CA ILE A 10 -7.79 -8.62 -3.50
C ILE A 10 -7.47 -8.85 -2.02
N LEU A 11 -7.25 -7.78 -1.25
CA LEU A 11 -6.95 -7.87 0.18
C LEU A 11 -8.06 -8.60 0.94
N GLN A 12 -9.32 -8.23 0.71
CA GLN A 12 -10.47 -8.86 1.36
C GLN A 12 -10.55 -10.37 1.04
N ASN A 13 -10.33 -10.73 -0.23
CA ASN A 13 -10.34 -12.13 -0.65
C ASN A 13 -9.22 -12.94 0.02
N GLN A 14 -8.01 -12.39 0.08
CA GLN A 14 -6.89 -13.05 0.75
C GLN A 14 -7.17 -13.24 2.25
N LEU A 15 -7.62 -12.19 2.94
CA LEU A 15 -7.98 -12.27 4.36
C LEU A 15 -9.06 -13.32 4.62
N THR A 16 -10.08 -13.37 3.76
CA THR A 16 -11.14 -14.38 3.80
C THR A 16 -10.57 -15.81 3.62
N LEU A 17 -9.66 -16.02 2.69
CA LEU A 17 -8.98 -17.32 2.50
C LEU A 17 -8.17 -17.74 3.73
N HIS A 18 -7.65 -16.77 4.49
CA HIS A 18 -6.94 -16.99 5.75
C HIS A 18 -7.87 -17.06 6.97
N GLY A 19 -9.20 -17.10 6.78
CA GLY A 19 -10.18 -17.22 7.86
C GLY A 19 -10.50 -15.91 8.59
N VAL A 20 -10.04 -14.78 8.07
CA VAL A 20 -10.33 -13.44 8.60
C VAL A 20 -11.55 -12.88 7.90
N HIS A 21 -12.69 -12.92 8.59
CA HIS A 21 -13.99 -12.47 8.06
C HIS A 21 -14.55 -11.22 8.75
N SER A 22 -13.84 -10.71 9.76
CA SER A 22 -14.30 -9.56 10.56
C SER A 22 -14.13 -8.21 9.86
N LEU A 23 -13.33 -8.14 8.80
CA LEU A 23 -13.05 -6.91 8.07
C LEU A 23 -14.05 -6.69 6.94
N THR A 24 -14.68 -5.51 6.97
CA THR A 24 -15.60 -5.05 5.94
C THR A 24 -14.84 -4.58 4.69
N PRO A 25 -15.52 -4.42 3.53
CA PRO A 25 -14.90 -3.81 2.35
C PRO A 25 -14.31 -2.43 2.65
N SER A 26 -15.00 -1.62 3.47
CA SER A 26 -14.51 -0.30 3.88
C SER A 26 -13.21 -0.38 4.69
N ASP A 27 -13.07 -1.38 5.57
CA ASP A 27 -11.83 -1.57 6.33
C ASP A 27 -10.68 -1.92 5.38
N CYS A 28 -10.93 -2.78 4.38
CA CYS A 28 -9.94 -3.13 3.37
C CYS A 28 -9.54 -1.92 2.51
N GLU A 29 -10.48 -1.04 2.16
CA GLU A 29 -10.18 0.21 1.45
C GLU A 29 -9.29 1.14 2.26
N GLN A 30 -9.55 1.30 3.56
CA GLN A 30 -8.72 2.13 4.45
C GLN A 30 -7.32 1.55 4.65
N ILE A 31 -7.20 0.22 4.73
CA ILE A 31 -5.89 -0.44 4.79
C ILE A 31 -5.10 -0.16 3.50
N VAL A 32 -5.75 -0.28 2.34
CA VAL A 32 -5.11 0.01 1.05
C VAL A 32 -4.69 1.47 0.93
N ASP A 33 -5.49 2.42 1.42
CA ASP A 33 -5.08 3.84 1.44
C ASP A 33 -3.77 4.05 2.20
N ARG A 34 -3.68 3.49 3.41
CA ARG A 34 -2.48 3.59 4.25
C ARG A 34 -1.26 2.94 3.59
N LEU A 35 -1.46 1.80 2.93
CA LEU A 35 -0.37 1.12 2.20
C LEU A 35 0.14 1.98 1.04
N ILE A 36 -0.75 2.63 0.29
CA ILE A 36 -0.37 3.52 -0.82
C ILE A 36 0.41 4.73 -0.29
N GLU A 37 -0.02 5.31 0.83
CA GLU A 37 0.69 6.43 1.46
C GLU A 37 2.11 6.04 1.90
N GLN A 38 2.25 4.90 2.57
CA GLN A 38 3.56 4.39 3.00
C GLN A 38 4.48 4.06 1.81
N LEU A 39 3.94 3.51 0.73
CA LEU A 39 4.72 3.25 -0.48
C LEU A 39 5.23 4.55 -1.12
N ARG A 40 4.39 5.59 -1.17
CA ARG A 40 4.83 6.90 -1.67
C ARG A 40 5.92 7.52 -0.80
N GLU A 41 5.78 7.42 0.52
CA GLU A 41 6.81 7.91 1.45
C GLU A 41 8.14 7.15 1.27
N LEU A 42 8.07 5.84 1.07
CA LEU A 42 9.23 5.01 0.79
C LEU A 42 9.90 5.39 -0.54
N GLU A 43 9.13 5.54 -1.62
CA GLU A 43 9.63 5.96 -2.93
C GLU A 43 10.34 7.32 -2.86
N LEU A 44 9.75 8.29 -2.15
CA LEU A 44 10.37 9.60 -1.92
C LEU A 44 11.67 9.49 -1.13
N SER A 45 11.67 8.67 -0.07
CA SER A 45 12.86 8.45 0.76
C SER A 45 14.00 7.79 -0.01
N LEU A 46 13.68 6.82 -0.88
CA LEU A 46 14.65 6.16 -1.75
C LEU A 46 15.23 7.12 -2.78
N ALA A 47 14.37 7.90 -3.45
CA ALA A 47 14.82 8.91 -4.40
C ALA A 47 15.73 9.97 -3.74
N ALA A 48 15.42 10.39 -2.52
CA ALA A 48 16.26 11.33 -1.78
C ALA A 48 17.66 10.76 -1.48
N ARG A 49 17.75 9.47 -1.13
CA ARG A 49 19.04 8.78 -0.90
C ARG A 49 19.86 8.65 -2.18
N GLU A 50 19.24 8.24 -3.29
CA GLU A 50 19.93 8.15 -4.59
C GLU A 50 20.50 9.49 -5.05
N LEU A 51 19.81 10.60 -4.74
CA LEU A 51 20.31 11.94 -5.03
C LEU A 51 21.50 12.31 -4.13
N ALA A 52 21.45 11.95 -2.84
CA ALA A 52 22.55 12.20 -1.91
C ALA A 52 23.80 11.40 -2.28
N GLU A 53 23.66 10.12 -2.64
CA GLU A 53 24.78 9.26 -3.07
C GLU A 53 25.46 9.76 -4.36
N LYS A 54 24.71 10.40 -5.27
CA LYS A 54 25.26 11.02 -6.49
C LYS A 54 25.98 12.35 -6.24
N GLN A 55 25.82 12.94 -5.05
CA GLN A 55 26.42 14.22 -4.67
C GLN A 55 27.70 14.08 -3.82
N GLU A 56 28.08 12.86 -3.43
CA GLU A 56 29.38 12.59 -2.80
C GLU A 56 30.48 12.50 -3.89
N PRO A 57 31.58 13.28 -3.80
CA PRO A 57 32.65 13.34 -4.79
C PRO A 57 33.64 12.17 -4.75
#